data_AF-A0A6P7GY07-F1
#
_entry.id   AF-A0A6P7GY07-F1
#
_cell.length_a   1.000
_cell.length_b   1.000
_cell.length_c   1.000
_cell.angle_alpha   90.00
_cell.angle_beta   90.00
_cell.angle_gamma   90.00
#
_symmetry.space_group_name_H-M   'P 1'
#
loop_
_entity.id
_entity.type
_entity.pdbx_description
1 polymer ?
#
loop_
_entity_poly.entity_id
_entity_poly.type
_entity_poly.pdbx_seq_one_letter_code
_entity_poly.pdbx_strand_id
1 'polypeptide(L)'
;MLKTILKNMCLKRTKLARFSSQNTNNINNVSENSAFQTQCKPVDLSFETKKMYAAFPSICEEIVDEQLIYHQAYPELRERYFNLLEYTVNIDQPRNIGKGIFFVHSYRMLEKPSILTDDNLKKACVLGWCQRMVDVSVIIDDDVFDVSDWRYNKPTWHSLKCVGQNKAILDAAFVESSVWYLLIKQFKSHKYFPDILKQVLMSYAVTQTSQCLELTKYDVKDLDKYTYSVRGYGFAAPLLRTALYLANIEDKDAHEFSEKITNDMSHFIKCEVRFF
;
A
#
# COMPACT_ATOMS: atom_id res chain seq x y z
N MET A 1 -25.31 12.64 4.55
CA MET A 1 -24.82 12.35 3.18
C MET A 1 -24.50 10.86 2.99
N LEU A 2 -23.67 10.24 3.84
CA LEU A 2 -23.39 8.78 3.79
C LEU A 2 -24.64 7.87 3.87
N LYS A 3 -25.60 8.20 4.74
CA LYS A 3 -26.86 7.43 4.89
C LYS A 3 -27.71 7.36 3.60
N THR A 4 -27.61 8.36 2.73
CA THR A 4 -28.37 8.41 1.46
C THR A 4 -27.69 7.59 0.36
N ILE A 5 -26.36 7.53 0.37
CA ILE A 5 -25.55 6.75 -0.58
C ILE A 5 -25.78 5.25 -0.35
N LEU A 6 -25.83 4.81 0.91
CA LEU A 6 -26.02 3.41 1.28
C LEU A 6 -27.38 2.83 0.86
N LYS A 7 -28.44 3.66 0.78
CA LYS A 7 -29.80 3.19 0.45
C LYS A 7 -29.99 2.92 -1.05
N ASN A 8 -29.20 3.55 -1.91
CA ASN A 8 -29.34 3.47 -3.37
C ASN A 8 -28.53 2.34 -4.01
N MET A 9 -27.48 1.83 -3.36
CA MET A 9 -26.63 0.76 -3.90
C MET A 9 -27.26 -0.63 -3.84
N CYS A 10 -28.26 -0.85 -2.98
CA CYS A 10 -28.85 -2.18 -2.79
C CYS A 10 -29.82 -2.61 -3.92
N LEU A 11 -30.13 -1.74 -4.89
CA LEU A 11 -31.25 -1.93 -5.82
C LEU A 11 -30.90 -2.30 -7.27
N LYS A 12 -29.62 -2.47 -7.65
CA LYS A 12 -29.27 -2.82 -9.05
C LYS A 12 -28.52 -4.15 -9.15
N ARG A 13 -29.28 -5.23 -9.41
CA ARG A 13 -28.78 -6.52 -9.92
C ARG A 13 -28.26 -6.34 -11.36
N THR A 14 -27.00 -6.70 -11.60
CA THR A 14 -26.36 -6.69 -12.93
C THR A 14 -26.66 -7.97 -13.71
N LYS A 15 -27.07 -7.82 -14.98
CA LYS A 15 -27.12 -8.92 -15.97
C LYS A 15 -25.71 -9.09 -16.56
N LEU A 16 -25.21 -10.34 -16.65
CA LEU A 16 -23.96 -10.67 -17.32
C LEU A 16 -24.05 -10.38 -18.83
N ALA A 17 -23.03 -9.72 -19.39
CA ALA A 17 -22.83 -9.58 -20.84
C ALA A 17 -21.70 -10.51 -21.30
N ARG A 18 -21.90 -11.18 -22.45
CA ARG A 18 -20.90 -12.01 -23.15
C ARG A 18 -20.03 -11.13 -24.06
N PHE A 19 -18.75 -11.43 -24.15
CA PHE A 19 -17.81 -10.76 -25.08
C PHE A 19 -17.55 -11.62 -26.32
N SER A 20 -17.54 -11.00 -27.49
CA SER A 20 -16.94 -11.55 -28.72
C SER A 20 -15.90 -10.56 -29.25
N SER A 21 -14.69 -11.06 -29.54
CA SER A 21 -13.56 -10.27 -30.02
C SER A 21 -13.57 -10.15 -31.55
N GLN A 22 -13.46 -8.93 -32.08
CA GLN A 22 -12.95 -8.71 -33.44
C GLN A 22 -12.01 -7.49 -33.50
N ASN A 23 -10.79 -7.81 -33.98
CA ASN A 23 -9.70 -7.02 -34.58
C ASN A 23 -9.62 -5.50 -34.39
N THR A 24 -8.51 -5.10 -33.78
CA THR A 24 -7.95 -3.75 -33.69
C THR A 24 -7.02 -3.45 -34.85
N ASN A 25 -7.36 -2.45 -35.68
CA ASN A 25 -6.41 -1.73 -36.54
C ASN A 25 -6.91 -0.28 -36.71
N ASN A 26 -6.39 0.63 -35.87
CA ASN A 26 -6.21 2.09 -36.08
C ASN A 26 -6.22 2.83 -34.73
N ILE A 27 -5.06 2.89 -34.08
CA ILE A 27 -4.81 3.75 -32.93
C ILE A 27 -4.39 5.10 -33.51
N ASN A 28 -5.32 6.06 -33.62
CA ASN A 28 -5.03 7.51 -33.66
C ASN A 28 -6.29 8.40 -33.66
N ASN A 29 -7.49 7.83 -33.62
CA ASN A 29 -8.72 8.57 -33.30
C ASN A 29 -9.44 7.85 -32.17
N VAL A 30 -9.05 8.11 -30.92
CA VAL A 30 -9.85 7.66 -29.77
C VAL A 30 -11.08 8.55 -29.74
N SER A 31 -12.19 8.01 -30.27
CA SER A 31 -13.51 8.60 -30.08
C SER A 31 -13.80 8.70 -28.58
N GLU A 32 -14.37 9.82 -28.15
CA GLU A 32 -14.82 10.06 -26.77
C GLU A 32 -15.93 9.11 -26.29
N ASN A 33 -16.23 8.03 -27.01
CA ASN A 33 -17.29 7.08 -26.71
C ASN A 33 -16.73 5.66 -26.54
N SER A 34 -15.76 5.49 -25.65
CA SER A 34 -15.41 4.15 -25.16
C SER A 34 -16.50 3.66 -24.22
N ALA A 35 -16.98 2.42 -24.42
CA ALA A 35 -17.91 1.74 -23.52
C ALA A 35 -17.36 1.54 -22.08
N PHE A 36 -16.07 1.86 -21.87
CA PHE A 36 -15.35 1.78 -20.60
C PHE A 36 -15.00 3.15 -20.01
N GLN A 37 -15.53 4.25 -20.53
CA GLN A 37 -15.40 5.54 -19.84
C GLN A 37 -16.13 5.48 -18.50
N THR A 38 -15.36 5.45 -17.41
CA THR A 38 -15.89 5.59 -16.06
C THR A 38 -16.54 6.97 -15.92
N GLN A 39 -17.83 6.99 -15.55
CA GLN A 39 -18.59 8.21 -15.25
C GLN A 39 -18.09 8.96 -13.99
N CYS A 40 -17.10 8.41 -13.28
CA CYS A 40 -16.48 9.05 -12.14
C CYS A 40 -15.58 10.20 -12.59
N LYS A 41 -15.85 11.40 -12.09
CA LYS A 41 -14.92 12.53 -12.22
C LYS A 41 -13.58 12.14 -11.56
N PRO A 42 -12.44 12.48 -12.18
CA PRO A 42 -11.14 12.24 -11.55
C PRO A 42 -11.06 13.00 -10.22
N VAL A 43 -10.64 12.30 -9.17
CA VAL A 43 -10.39 12.88 -7.86
C VAL A 43 -9.05 13.62 -7.92
N ASP A 44 -9.04 14.90 -7.57
CA ASP A 44 -7.79 15.66 -7.45
C ASP A 44 -7.08 15.25 -6.15
N LEU A 45 -5.95 14.56 -6.30
CA LEU A 45 -5.08 14.10 -5.21
C LEU A 45 -3.74 14.86 -5.20
N SER A 46 -3.66 16.01 -5.88
CA SER A 46 -2.41 16.77 -6.02
C SER A 46 -1.89 17.30 -4.69
N PHE A 47 -2.78 17.65 -3.76
CA PHE A 47 -2.42 18.10 -2.42
C PHE A 47 -1.75 16.97 -1.62
N GLU A 48 -2.40 15.81 -1.54
CA GLU A 48 -1.91 14.64 -0.81
C GLU A 48 -0.59 14.13 -1.39
N THR A 49 -0.52 14.09 -2.73
CA THR A 49 0.70 13.70 -3.45
C THR A 49 1.88 14.61 -3.07
N LYS A 50 1.68 15.94 -3.10
CA LYS A 50 2.73 16.90 -2.73
C LYS A 50 3.14 16.77 -1.26
N LYS A 51 2.19 16.61 -0.34
CA LYS A 51 2.47 16.45 1.09
C LYS A 51 3.24 15.15 1.39
N MET A 52 2.88 14.04 0.72
CA MET A 52 3.59 12.77 0.82
C MET A 52 5.07 12.91 0.42
N TYR A 53 5.34 13.40 -0.80
CA TYR A 53 6.71 13.58 -1.27
C TYR A 53 7.50 14.58 -0.41
N ALA A 54 6.89 15.69 0.02
CA ALA A 54 7.55 16.66 0.87
C ALA A 54 7.95 16.11 2.25
N ALA A 55 7.19 15.14 2.78
CA ALA A 55 7.51 14.53 4.07
C ALA A 55 8.63 13.48 3.99
N PHE A 56 8.82 12.84 2.83
CA PHE A 56 9.68 11.68 2.67
C PHE A 56 11.14 11.88 3.10
N PRO A 57 11.85 12.96 2.70
CA PRO A 57 13.25 13.14 3.06
C PRO A 57 13.46 13.14 4.57
N SER A 58 12.61 13.85 5.32
CA SER A 58 12.72 13.91 6.79
C SER A 58 12.47 12.56 7.47
N ILE A 59 11.64 11.71 6.85
CA ILE A 59 11.37 10.35 7.35
C ILE A 59 12.59 9.46 7.12
N CYS A 60 13.24 9.56 5.96
CA CYS A 60 14.47 8.82 5.68
C CYS A 60 15.59 9.18 6.66
N GLU A 61 15.80 10.47 6.92
CA GLU A 61 16.79 10.91 7.91
C GLU A 61 16.50 10.32 9.29
N GLU A 62 15.25 10.40 9.74
CA GLU A 62 14.83 9.88 11.05
C GLU A 62 15.01 8.35 11.17
N ILE A 63 14.73 7.60 10.12
CA ILE A 63 14.95 6.14 10.08
C ILE A 63 16.43 5.83 10.20
N VAL A 64 17.25 6.45 9.35
CA VAL A 64 18.66 6.10 9.23
C VAL A 64 19.44 6.55 10.46
N ASP A 65 19.12 7.70 11.04
CA ASP A 65 19.72 8.18 12.30
C ASP A 65 19.48 7.21 13.46
N GLU A 66 18.24 6.71 13.60
CA GLU A 66 17.90 5.83 14.71
C GLU A 66 18.45 4.41 14.50
N GLN A 67 18.24 3.82 13.33
CA GLN A 67 18.57 2.41 13.09
C GLN A 67 20.08 2.16 12.95
N LEU A 68 20.87 3.19 12.63
CA LEU A 68 22.33 3.10 12.54
C LEU A 68 23.07 3.59 13.79
N ILE A 69 22.38 3.80 14.92
CA ILE A 69 23.00 4.34 16.14
C ILE A 69 24.25 3.56 16.60
N TYR A 70 24.29 2.24 16.40
CA TYR A 70 25.44 1.39 16.74
C TYR A 70 26.43 1.17 15.60
N HIS A 71 26.18 1.72 14.42
CA HIS A 71 26.95 1.48 13.19
C HIS A 71 27.64 2.75 12.69
N GLN A 72 27.82 3.76 13.55
CA GLN A 72 28.43 5.06 13.20
C GLN A 72 29.85 4.95 12.63
N ALA A 73 30.56 3.85 12.90
CA ALA A 73 31.88 3.58 12.32
C ALA A 73 31.84 3.30 10.79
N TYR A 74 30.64 3.10 10.22
CA TYR A 74 30.41 2.76 8.81
C TYR A 74 29.55 3.85 8.14
N PRO A 75 30.11 5.04 7.86
CA PRO A 75 29.36 6.16 7.29
C PRO A 75 28.69 5.85 5.95
N GLU A 76 29.23 4.91 5.17
CA GLU A 76 28.67 4.43 3.91
C GLU A 76 27.31 3.73 4.07
N LEU A 77 26.99 3.21 5.26
CA LEU A 77 25.68 2.62 5.52
C LEU A 77 24.56 3.65 5.46
N ARG A 78 24.83 4.90 5.85
CA ARG A 78 23.86 5.98 5.74
C ARG A 78 23.42 6.17 4.30
N GLU A 79 24.39 6.35 3.41
CA GLU A 79 24.13 6.53 1.97
C GLU A 79 23.44 5.30 1.38
N ARG A 80 23.88 4.09 1.75
CA ARG A 80 23.27 2.84 1.30
C ARG A 80 21.78 2.76 1.64
N TYR A 81 21.41 2.97 2.90
CA TYR A 81 20.02 2.84 3.33
C TYR A 81 19.15 4.01 2.87
N PHE A 82 19.71 5.21 2.73
CA PHE A 82 19.01 6.30 2.07
C PHE A 82 18.69 5.94 0.61
N ASN A 83 19.68 5.40 -0.12
CA ASN A 83 19.46 4.92 -1.49
C ASN A 83 18.46 3.76 -1.56
N LEU A 84 18.46 2.83 -0.60
CA LEU A 84 17.44 1.78 -0.51
C LEU A 84 16.04 2.39 -0.46
N LEU A 85 15.80 3.33 0.46
CA LEU A 85 14.50 3.96 0.65
C LEU A 85 14.09 4.80 -0.57
N GLU A 86 14.98 5.64 -1.10
CA GLU A 86 14.72 6.43 -2.31
C GLU A 86 14.43 5.52 -3.53
N TYR A 87 15.21 4.45 -3.69
CA TYR A 87 15.06 3.57 -4.85
C TYR A 87 13.80 2.70 -4.75
N THR A 88 13.41 2.20 -3.58
CA THR A 88 12.34 1.20 -3.48
C THR A 88 11.01 1.80 -3.02
N VAL A 89 11.06 2.78 -2.12
CA VAL A 89 9.89 3.37 -1.45
C VAL A 89 9.38 4.61 -2.21
N ASN A 90 10.28 5.54 -2.55
CA ASN A 90 9.95 6.82 -3.21
C ASN A 90 9.88 6.71 -4.73
N ILE A 91 8.80 6.13 -5.22
CA ILE A 91 8.61 5.96 -6.66
C ILE A 91 7.98 7.23 -7.26
N ASP A 92 8.65 7.85 -8.23
CA ASP A 92 8.19 9.03 -8.98
C ASP A 92 7.06 8.71 -9.99
N GLN A 93 6.05 7.99 -9.50
CA GLN A 93 4.80 7.69 -10.18
C GLN A 93 3.72 7.60 -9.08
N PRO A 94 2.83 8.62 -8.95
CA PRO A 94 1.85 8.67 -7.86
C PRO A 94 0.99 7.41 -7.72
N ARG A 95 0.68 6.73 -8.83
CA ARG A 95 -0.04 5.44 -8.84
C ARG A 95 0.66 4.35 -8.02
N ASN A 96 1.99 4.33 -7.98
CA ASN A 96 2.79 3.31 -7.29
C ASN A 96 2.93 3.59 -5.79
N ILE A 97 2.74 4.83 -5.35
CA ILE A 97 2.63 5.21 -3.93
C ILE A 97 1.17 5.48 -3.51
N GLY A 98 0.21 5.01 -4.33
CA GLY A 98 -1.21 5.37 -4.23
C GLY A 98 -1.84 5.07 -2.88
N LYS A 99 -1.39 4.02 -2.17
CA LYS A 99 -1.90 3.72 -0.82
C LYS A 99 -1.61 4.83 0.19
N GLY A 100 -0.40 5.38 0.17
CA GLY A 100 -0.03 6.47 1.07
C GLY A 100 -0.82 7.74 0.75
N ILE A 101 -0.97 8.06 -0.55
CA ILE A 101 -1.81 9.18 -1.02
C ILE A 101 -3.26 8.99 -0.58
N PHE A 102 -3.82 7.81 -0.81
CA PHE A 102 -5.18 7.44 -0.41
C PHE A 102 -5.37 7.50 1.10
N PHE A 103 -4.37 7.10 1.89
CA PHE A 103 -4.40 7.18 3.34
C PHE A 103 -4.52 8.63 3.81
N VAL A 104 -3.65 9.52 3.31
CA VAL A 104 -3.70 10.95 3.64
C VAL A 104 -5.04 11.56 3.22
N HIS A 105 -5.54 11.18 2.03
CA HIS A 105 -6.84 11.63 1.55
C HIS A 105 -7.97 11.20 2.48
N SER A 106 -7.98 9.92 2.87
CA SER A 106 -8.99 9.36 3.77
C SER A 106 -8.98 10.05 5.13
N TYR A 107 -7.80 10.28 5.72
CA TYR A 107 -7.68 11.03 6.97
C TYR A 107 -8.26 12.45 6.84
N ARG A 108 -7.94 13.17 5.76
CA ARG A 108 -8.50 14.50 5.50
C ARG A 108 -10.01 14.52 5.35
N MET A 109 -10.59 13.47 4.78
CA MET A 109 -12.04 13.36 4.62
C MET A 109 -12.76 13.01 5.93
N LEU A 110 -12.10 12.27 6.82
CA LEU A 110 -12.67 11.82 8.08
C LEU A 110 -12.57 12.89 9.18
N GLU A 111 -11.52 13.71 9.13
CA GLU A 111 -11.19 14.67 10.18
C GLU A 111 -11.80 16.05 9.94
N LYS A 112 -12.00 16.81 11.02
CA LYS A 112 -12.50 18.19 10.96
C LYS A 112 -11.41 19.14 10.43
N PRO A 113 -11.76 20.15 9.61
CA PRO A 113 -10.79 21.13 9.10
C PRO A 113 -9.94 21.81 10.18
N SER A 114 -10.49 22.03 11.38
CA SER A 114 -9.77 22.64 12.51
C SER A 114 -8.66 21.77 13.10
N ILE A 115 -8.70 20.45 12.88
CA ILE A 115 -7.73 19.48 13.37
C ILE A 115 -6.65 19.18 12.31
N LEU A 116 -6.89 19.53 11.05
CA LEU A 116 -5.96 19.33 9.93
C LEU A 116 -4.81 20.36 9.93
N THR A 117 -4.10 20.46 11.05
CA THR A 117 -2.85 21.21 11.20
C THR A 117 -1.71 20.55 10.41
N ASP A 118 -0.64 21.30 10.13
CA ASP A 118 0.53 20.73 9.44
C ASP A 118 1.16 19.56 10.21
N ASP A 119 1.14 19.58 11.56
CA ASP A 119 1.65 18.48 12.39
C ASP A 119 0.80 17.20 12.23
N ASN A 120 -0.52 17.34 12.28
CA ASN A 120 -1.43 16.20 12.12
C ASN A 120 -1.40 15.64 10.68
N LEU A 121 -1.29 16.52 9.68
CA LEU A 121 -1.07 16.10 8.29
C LEU A 121 0.28 15.40 8.12
N LYS A 122 1.35 15.86 8.79
CA LYS A 122 2.64 15.18 8.78
C LYS A 122 2.53 13.78 9.38
N LYS A 123 1.85 13.61 10.52
CA LYS A 123 1.56 12.29 11.11
C LYS A 123 0.81 11.39 10.13
N ALA A 124 -0.22 11.90 9.46
CA ALA A 124 -0.92 11.14 8.43
C ALA A 124 0.00 10.73 7.27
N CYS A 125 0.92 11.60 6.83
CA CYS A 125 1.92 11.26 5.82
C CYS A 125 2.88 10.18 6.31
N VAL A 126 3.35 10.23 7.57
CA VAL A 126 4.22 9.17 8.13
C VAL A 126 3.50 7.82 8.11
N LEU A 127 2.24 7.78 8.55
CA LEU A 127 1.47 6.54 8.50
C LEU A 127 1.20 6.08 7.07
N GLY A 128 0.96 7.01 6.14
CA GLY A 128 0.89 6.71 4.70
C GLY A 128 2.17 6.10 4.14
N TRP A 129 3.34 6.60 4.54
CA TRP A 129 4.64 6.02 4.18
C TRP A 129 4.88 4.67 4.84
N CYS A 130 4.44 4.47 6.09
CA CYS A 130 4.48 3.17 6.75
C CYS A 130 3.72 2.09 5.95
N GLN A 131 2.52 2.43 5.43
CA GLN A 131 1.76 1.52 4.55
C GLN A 131 2.53 1.16 3.27
N ARG A 132 3.21 2.14 2.67
CA ARG A 132 4.06 1.91 1.49
C ARG A 132 5.30 1.06 1.82
N MET A 133 5.94 1.29 2.96
CA MET A 133 7.12 0.54 3.40
C MET A 133 6.77 -0.93 3.70
N VAL A 134 5.60 -1.20 4.29
CA VAL A 134 5.06 -2.57 4.41
C VAL A 134 5.02 -3.27 3.06
N ASP A 135 4.46 -2.61 2.03
CA ASP A 135 4.42 -3.18 0.69
C ASP A 135 5.81 -3.41 0.12
N VAL A 136 6.70 -2.43 0.29
CA VAL A 136 8.04 -2.46 -0.29
C VAL A 136 8.88 -3.58 0.31
N SER A 137 8.79 -3.81 1.63
CA SER A 137 9.43 -4.96 2.27
C SER A 137 8.99 -6.27 1.60
N VAL A 138 7.69 -6.49 1.47
CA VAL A 138 7.14 -7.69 0.80
C VAL A 138 7.54 -7.75 -0.68
N ILE A 139 7.56 -6.62 -1.38
CA ILE A 139 7.90 -6.52 -2.80
C ILE A 139 9.37 -6.89 -3.04
N ILE A 140 10.29 -6.48 -2.16
CA ILE A 140 11.70 -6.83 -2.30
C ILE A 140 11.89 -8.34 -2.17
N ASP A 141 11.21 -8.96 -1.19
CA ASP A 141 11.22 -10.42 -1.00
C ASP A 141 10.60 -11.15 -2.21
N ASP A 142 9.43 -10.70 -2.66
CA ASP A 142 8.70 -11.19 -3.85
C ASP A 142 9.60 -11.16 -5.11
N ASP A 143 10.25 -10.02 -5.37
CA ASP A 143 11.18 -9.88 -6.49
C ASP A 143 12.33 -10.90 -6.41
N VAL A 144 12.87 -11.16 -5.21
CA VAL A 144 13.95 -12.14 -5.00
C VAL A 144 13.46 -13.56 -5.26
N PHE A 145 12.30 -13.93 -4.73
CA PHE A 145 11.76 -15.29 -4.87
C PHE A 145 11.37 -15.61 -6.32
N ASP A 146 10.79 -14.64 -7.02
CA ASP A 146 10.38 -14.77 -8.42
C ASP A 146 11.53 -14.54 -9.41
N VAL A 147 12.70 -14.12 -8.93
CA VAL A 147 13.86 -13.75 -9.76
C VAL A 147 13.45 -12.68 -10.80
N SER A 148 12.69 -11.69 -10.34
CA SER A 148 12.17 -10.63 -11.20
C SER A 148 13.26 -9.65 -11.61
N ASP A 149 13.40 -9.39 -12.91
CA ASP A 149 14.42 -8.46 -13.43
C ASP A 149 14.00 -6.99 -13.34
N TRP A 150 12.70 -6.69 -13.48
CA TRP A 150 12.17 -5.33 -13.62
C TRP A 150 10.97 -5.05 -12.73
N ARG A 151 10.96 -3.88 -12.09
CA ARG A 151 9.80 -3.35 -11.37
C ARG A 151 9.75 -1.83 -11.48
N TYR A 152 8.56 -1.27 -11.66
CA TYR A 152 8.36 0.19 -11.81
C TYR A 152 9.27 0.83 -12.88
N ASN A 153 9.45 0.14 -14.01
CA ASN A 153 10.31 0.55 -15.14
C ASN A 153 11.80 0.71 -14.80
N LYS A 154 12.29 0.00 -13.77
CA LYS A 154 13.71 -0.05 -13.42
C LYS A 154 14.12 -1.44 -12.93
N PRO A 155 15.42 -1.76 -12.88
CA PRO A 155 15.89 -3.03 -12.33
C PRO A 155 15.38 -3.24 -10.89
N THR A 156 15.02 -4.47 -10.54
CA THR A 156 14.63 -4.80 -9.16
C THR A 156 15.82 -4.61 -8.21
N TRP A 157 15.55 -4.36 -6.93
CA TRP A 157 16.59 -4.04 -5.96
C TRP A 157 17.68 -5.12 -5.88
N HIS A 158 17.28 -6.39 -5.89
CA HIS A 158 18.21 -7.52 -5.81
C HIS A 158 19.05 -7.72 -7.10
N SER A 159 18.56 -7.26 -8.25
CA SER A 159 19.27 -7.36 -9.54
C SER A 159 20.44 -6.37 -9.65
N LEU A 160 20.50 -5.36 -8.79
CA LEU A 160 21.60 -4.40 -8.77
C LEU A 160 22.90 -5.09 -8.31
N LYS A 161 23.96 -4.93 -9.11
CA LYS A 161 25.27 -5.58 -8.87
C LYS A 161 25.86 -5.29 -7.49
N CYS A 162 25.60 -4.12 -6.91
CA CYS A 162 26.09 -3.73 -5.59
C CYS A 162 25.26 -4.29 -4.42
N VAL A 163 24.07 -4.84 -4.70
CA VAL A 163 23.11 -5.37 -3.72
C VAL A 163 23.15 -6.90 -3.72
N GLY A 164 22.64 -7.55 -4.77
CA GLY A 164 22.47 -9.01 -4.82
C GLY A 164 21.39 -9.55 -3.88
N GLN A 165 21.03 -10.83 -4.04
CA GLN A 165 19.91 -11.47 -3.32
C GLN A 165 20.06 -11.44 -1.80
N ASN A 166 21.22 -11.85 -1.28
CA ASN A 166 21.42 -11.96 0.18
C ASN A 166 21.24 -10.63 0.92
N LYS A 167 21.74 -9.53 0.34
CA LYS A 167 21.57 -8.22 0.94
C LYS A 167 20.15 -7.71 0.77
N ALA A 168 19.52 -7.95 -0.39
CA ALA A 168 18.14 -7.54 -0.62
C ALA A 168 17.16 -8.12 0.41
N ILE A 169 17.33 -9.39 0.82
CA ILE A 169 16.53 -10.02 1.88
C ILE A 169 16.69 -9.28 3.23
N LEU A 170 17.92 -8.91 3.60
CA LEU A 170 18.16 -8.13 4.82
C LEU A 170 17.65 -6.69 4.70
N ASP A 171 17.75 -6.11 3.52
CA ASP A 171 17.24 -4.77 3.22
C ASP A 171 15.70 -4.73 3.32
N ALA A 172 15.00 -5.81 2.94
CA ALA A 172 13.55 -5.94 3.13
C ALA A 172 13.15 -5.91 4.62
N ALA A 173 13.91 -6.60 5.47
CA ALA A 173 13.73 -6.58 6.93
C ALA A 173 14.10 -5.22 7.54
N PHE A 174 15.09 -4.51 6.98
CA PHE A 174 15.39 -3.13 7.37
C PHE A 174 14.17 -2.24 7.15
N VAL A 175 13.59 -2.24 5.93
CA VAL A 175 12.39 -1.45 5.60
C VAL A 175 11.21 -1.81 6.51
N GLU A 176 11.00 -3.10 6.79
CA GLU A 176 9.97 -3.55 7.74
C GLU A 176 10.18 -2.94 9.13
N SER A 177 11.39 -3.07 9.68
CA SER A 177 11.71 -2.55 11.01
C SER A 177 11.55 -1.03 11.11
N SER A 178 11.79 -0.30 10.01
CA SER A 178 11.55 1.15 9.93
C SER A 178 10.08 1.50 10.15
N VAL A 179 9.14 0.65 9.69
CA VAL A 179 7.70 0.83 9.94
C VAL A 179 7.40 0.78 11.43
N TRP A 180 7.87 -0.26 12.12
CA TRP A 180 7.60 -0.45 13.54
C TRP A 180 8.19 0.69 14.38
N TYR A 181 9.40 1.12 14.04
CA TYR A 181 10.03 2.29 14.66
C TYR A 181 9.18 3.55 14.49
N LEU A 182 8.80 3.90 13.25
CA LEU A 182 8.00 5.10 12.96
C LEU A 182 6.65 5.07 13.68
N LEU A 183 5.97 3.91 13.69
CA LEU A 183 4.70 3.75 14.36
C LEU A 183 4.82 4.03 15.86
N ILE A 184 5.79 3.41 16.52
CA ILE A 184 6.04 3.62 17.95
C ILE A 184 6.41 5.08 18.22
N LYS A 185 7.35 5.63 17.45
CA LYS A 185 7.88 6.98 17.66
C LYS A 185 6.79 8.04 17.56
N GLN A 186 5.97 7.97 16.50
CA GLN A 186 5.00 9.01 16.16
C GLN A 186 3.66 8.85 16.87
N PHE A 187 3.25 7.61 17.19
CA PHE A 187 1.90 7.34 17.65
C PHE A 187 1.81 6.79 19.07
N LYS A 188 2.91 6.50 19.80
CA LYS A 188 2.83 5.92 21.16
C LYS A 188 1.90 6.63 22.15
N SER A 189 1.67 7.94 21.99
CA SER A 189 0.77 8.74 22.84
C SER A 189 -0.65 8.83 22.31
N HIS A 190 -0.92 8.31 21.12
CA HIS A 190 -2.23 8.33 20.49
C HIS A 190 -3.17 7.30 21.14
N LYS A 191 -4.42 7.70 21.43
CA LYS A 191 -5.42 6.85 22.11
C LYS A 191 -5.53 5.45 21.49
N TYR A 192 -5.56 5.38 20.17
CA TYR A 192 -5.72 4.14 19.39
C TYR A 192 -4.41 3.55 18.84
N PHE A 193 -3.26 3.90 19.43
CA PHE A 193 -1.98 3.33 18.98
C PHE A 193 -1.93 1.79 18.96
N PRO A 194 -2.40 1.08 20.01
CA PRO A 194 -2.40 -0.38 19.98
C PRO A 194 -3.21 -0.95 18.81
N ASP A 195 -4.34 -0.32 18.48
CA ASP A 195 -5.19 -0.74 17.36
C ASP A 195 -4.53 -0.45 16.02
N ILE A 196 -3.93 0.74 15.84
CA ILE A 196 -3.19 1.08 14.62
C ILE A 196 -2.05 0.09 14.42
N LEU A 197 -1.23 -0.15 15.45
CA LEU A 197 -0.12 -1.10 15.39
C LEU A 197 -0.60 -2.50 15.04
N LYS A 198 -1.66 -2.98 15.70
CA LYS A 198 -2.25 -4.30 15.42
C LYS A 198 -2.69 -4.42 13.96
N GLN A 199 -3.35 -3.40 13.40
CA GLN A 199 -3.81 -3.45 12.00
C GLN A 199 -2.64 -3.54 11.02
N VAL A 200 -1.61 -2.71 11.19
CA VAL A 200 -0.44 -2.74 10.30
C VAL A 200 0.34 -4.06 10.43
N LEU A 201 0.54 -4.54 11.66
CA LEU A 201 1.24 -5.80 11.93
C LEU A 201 0.48 -7.00 11.35
N MET A 202 -0.83 -7.09 11.58
CA MET A 202 -1.64 -8.17 11.02
C MET A 202 -1.66 -8.14 9.49
N SER A 203 -1.73 -6.95 8.89
CA SER A 203 -1.63 -6.81 7.44
C SER A 203 -0.33 -7.35 6.88
N TYR A 204 0.80 -7.03 7.52
CA TYR A 204 2.11 -7.53 7.13
C TYR A 204 2.20 -9.06 7.29
N ALA A 205 1.83 -9.58 8.47
CA ALA A 205 1.91 -11.01 8.78
C ALA A 205 1.04 -11.89 7.87
N VAL A 206 -0.20 -11.47 7.60
CA VAL A 206 -1.12 -12.21 6.71
C VAL A 206 -0.62 -12.17 5.27
N THR A 207 -0.06 -11.04 4.82
CA THR A 207 0.54 -10.93 3.48
C THR A 207 1.76 -11.83 3.33
N GLN A 208 2.69 -11.83 4.30
CA GLN A 208 3.86 -12.71 4.28
C GLN A 208 3.48 -14.21 4.34
N THR A 209 2.47 -14.56 5.14
CA THR A 209 1.92 -15.93 5.15
C THR A 209 1.37 -16.29 3.78
N SER A 210 0.68 -15.35 3.11
CA SER A 210 0.15 -15.57 1.76
C SER A 210 1.27 -15.74 0.73
N GLN A 211 2.36 -14.97 0.83
CA GLN A 211 3.55 -15.14 -0.02
C GLN A 211 4.15 -16.54 0.15
N CYS A 212 4.32 -17.02 1.38
CA CYS A 212 4.77 -18.38 1.64
C CYS A 212 3.86 -19.45 1.01
N LEU A 213 2.54 -19.21 1.07
CA LEU A 213 1.56 -20.07 0.41
C LEU A 213 1.68 -20.01 -1.13
N GLU A 214 2.01 -18.88 -1.74
CA GLU A 214 2.21 -18.76 -3.20
C GLU A 214 3.45 -19.52 -3.69
N LEU A 215 4.50 -19.62 -2.87
CA LEU A 215 5.69 -20.43 -3.17
C LEU A 215 5.42 -21.94 -3.12
N THR A 216 4.29 -22.35 -2.56
CA THR A 216 3.91 -23.77 -2.45
C THR A 216 3.27 -24.25 -3.75
N LYS A 217 3.75 -25.37 -4.31
CA LYS A 217 3.09 -26.02 -5.46
C LYS A 217 1.80 -26.71 -5.02
N TYR A 218 0.65 -26.26 -5.52
CA TYR A 218 -0.64 -26.92 -5.28
C TYR A 218 -0.94 -27.98 -6.33
N ASP A 219 -1.52 -29.10 -5.90
CA ASP A 219 -2.18 -30.05 -6.80
C ASP A 219 -3.52 -29.45 -7.25
N VAL A 220 -3.94 -29.74 -8.48
CA VAL A 220 -5.19 -29.21 -9.07
C VAL A 220 -6.41 -29.55 -8.21
N LYS A 221 -6.36 -30.67 -7.48
CA LYS A 221 -7.42 -31.09 -6.53
C LYS A 221 -7.53 -30.21 -5.27
N ASP A 222 -6.53 -29.38 -4.99
CA ASP A 222 -6.45 -28.47 -3.84
C ASP A 222 -6.70 -27.00 -4.24
N LEU A 223 -7.32 -26.75 -5.40
CA LEU A 223 -7.58 -25.40 -5.92
C LEU A 223 -8.38 -24.51 -4.95
N ASP A 224 -9.26 -25.10 -4.13
CA ASP A 224 -9.97 -24.35 -3.09
C ASP A 224 -9.00 -23.76 -2.05
N LYS A 225 -7.94 -24.49 -1.67
CA LYS A 225 -6.89 -23.99 -0.74
C LYS A 225 -6.11 -22.84 -1.36
N TYR A 226 -5.81 -22.92 -2.66
CA TYR A 226 -5.21 -21.83 -3.42
C TYR A 226 -6.12 -20.59 -3.50
N THR A 227 -7.44 -20.79 -3.62
CA THR A 227 -8.40 -19.67 -3.62
C THR A 227 -8.42 -18.94 -2.27
N TYR A 228 -8.18 -19.65 -1.16
CA TYR A 228 -8.01 -19.03 0.16
C TYR A 228 -6.68 -18.27 0.31
N SER A 229 -5.58 -18.70 -0.32
CA SER A 229 -4.31 -17.96 -0.26
C SER A 229 -4.41 -16.60 -0.98
N VAL A 230 -5.16 -16.54 -2.09
CA VAL A 230 -5.49 -15.29 -2.79
C VAL A 230 -6.30 -14.34 -1.90
N ARG A 231 -7.19 -14.88 -1.06
CA ARG A 231 -8.00 -14.09 -0.13
C ARG A 231 -7.20 -13.52 1.05
N GLY A 232 -6.03 -14.08 1.32
CA GLY A 232 -5.10 -13.65 2.37
C GLY A 232 -4.24 -12.43 2.00
N TYR A 233 -4.33 -11.93 0.77
CA TYR A 233 -3.69 -10.66 0.40
C TYR A 233 -4.42 -9.49 1.07
N GLY A 234 -4.09 -9.21 2.32
CA GLY A 234 -4.59 -8.08 3.11
C GLY A 234 -4.03 -6.73 2.66
N PHE A 235 -3.65 -6.60 1.39
CA PHE A 235 -2.85 -5.49 0.86
C PHE A 235 -3.52 -4.13 1.13
N ALA A 236 -4.85 -4.02 1.09
CA ALA A 236 -5.57 -2.79 1.44
C ALA A 236 -6.24 -2.81 2.82
N ALA A 237 -6.25 -3.96 3.52
CA ALA A 237 -7.06 -4.21 4.71
C ALA A 237 -6.91 -3.16 5.83
N PRO A 238 -5.69 -2.70 6.21
CA PRO A 238 -5.54 -1.77 7.31
C PRO A 238 -5.79 -0.30 6.94
N LEU A 239 -5.88 0.06 5.64
CA LEU A 239 -5.77 1.45 5.20
C LEU A 239 -6.86 2.37 5.77
N LEU A 240 -8.13 2.06 5.52
CA LEU A 240 -9.24 2.88 6.00
C LEU A 240 -9.41 2.76 7.52
N ARG A 241 -9.18 1.56 8.06
CA ARG A 241 -9.35 1.29 9.48
C ARG A 241 -8.35 2.05 10.35
N THR A 242 -7.09 2.10 9.92
CA THR A 242 -6.05 2.90 10.58
C THR A 242 -6.31 4.41 10.42
N ALA A 243 -6.92 4.85 9.31
CA ALA A 243 -7.33 6.25 9.15
C ALA A 243 -8.49 6.63 10.10
N LEU A 244 -9.48 5.73 10.28
CA LEU A 244 -10.56 5.90 11.27
C LEU A 244 -10.00 6.04 12.69
N TYR A 245 -9.06 5.15 13.07
CA TYR A 245 -8.40 5.24 14.37
C TYR A 245 -7.61 6.53 14.52
N LEU A 246 -6.85 6.95 13.51
CA LEU A 246 -6.09 8.21 13.54
C LEU A 246 -7.02 9.44 13.69
N ALA A 247 -8.21 9.40 13.11
CA ALA A 247 -9.25 10.43 13.26
C ALA A 247 -10.08 10.29 14.55
N ASN A 248 -9.66 9.44 15.49
CA ASN A 248 -10.35 9.15 16.74
C ASN A 248 -11.80 8.65 16.60
N ILE A 249 -12.12 7.98 15.48
CA ILE A 249 -13.43 7.39 15.23
C ILE A 249 -13.46 5.98 15.80
N GLU A 250 -14.31 5.75 16.80
CA GLU A 250 -14.49 4.45 17.48
C GLU A 250 -15.73 3.67 17.01
N ASP A 251 -16.51 4.25 16.10
CA ASP A 251 -17.75 3.67 15.59
C ASP A 251 -17.51 2.28 14.98
N LYS A 252 -18.01 1.25 15.65
CA LYS A 252 -17.76 -0.16 15.30
C LYS A 252 -18.25 -0.49 13.90
N ASP A 253 -19.42 0.03 13.52
CA ASP A 253 -20.03 -0.20 12.21
C ASP A 253 -19.15 0.39 11.08
N ALA A 254 -18.57 1.58 11.29
CA ALA A 254 -17.62 2.17 10.36
C ALA A 254 -16.35 1.32 10.21
N HIS A 255 -15.83 0.79 11.32
CA HIS A 255 -14.66 -0.11 11.29
C HIS A 255 -14.95 -1.42 10.55
N GLU A 256 -16.07 -2.08 10.84
CA GLU A 256 -16.49 -3.32 10.16
C GLU A 256 -16.76 -3.08 8.67
N PHE A 257 -17.42 -1.97 8.33
CA PHE A 257 -17.63 -1.58 6.95
C PHE A 257 -16.31 -1.32 6.22
N SER A 258 -15.36 -0.62 6.88
CA SER A 258 -14.05 -0.33 6.32
C SER A 258 -13.25 -1.60 6.01
N GLU A 259 -13.29 -2.60 6.90
CA GLU A 259 -12.63 -3.88 6.70
C GLU A 259 -13.26 -4.68 5.56
N LYS A 260 -14.59 -4.69 5.48
CA LYS A 260 -15.30 -5.36 4.40
C LYS A 260 -14.93 -4.79 3.03
N ILE A 261 -14.99 -3.46 2.86
CA ILE A 261 -14.71 -2.84 1.56
C ILE A 261 -13.23 -2.97 1.16
N THR A 262 -12.30 -2.86 2.10
CA THR A 262 -10.87 -3.02 1.78
C THR A 262 -10.49 -4.46 1.45
N ASN A 263 -11.16 -5.44 2.05
CA ASN A 263 -11.02 -6.85 1.68
C ASN A 263 -11.54 -7.12 0.27
N ASP A 264 -12.74 -6.64 -0.07
CA ASP A 264 -13.32 -6.77 -1.43
C ASP A 264 -12.40 -6.11 -2.48
N MET A 265 -11.86 -4.92 -2.19
CA MET A 265 -10.90 -4.24 -3.06
C MET A 265 -9.60 -5.03 -3.20
N SER A 266 -9.07 -5.60 -2.11
CA SER A 266 -7.84 -6.38 -2.17
C SER A 266 -7.98 -7.63 -3.04
N HIS A 267 -9.12 -8.33 -2.94
CA HIS A 267 -9.43 -9.47 -3.81
C HIS A 267 -9.53 -9.06 -5.27
N PHE A 268 -10.18 -7.93 -5.56
CA PHE A 268 -10.25 -7.39 -6.91
C PHE A 268 -8.86 -7.08 -7.48
N ILE A 269 -8.02 -6.36 -6.73
CA ILE A 269 -6.66 -5.98 -7.16
C ILE A 269 -5.81 -7.22 -7.41
N LYS A 270 -5.86 -8.24 -6.53
CA LYS A 270 -5.08 -9.47 -6.73
C LYS A 270 -5.55 -10.25 -7.97
N CYS A 271 -6.84 -10.24 -8.28
CA CYS A 271 -7.35 -10.79 -9.53
C CYS A 271 -6.84 -10.00 -10.74
N GLU A 272 -6.95 -8.67 -10.73
CA GLU A 272 -6.51 -7.80 -11.83
C GLU A 272 -5.05 -8.04 -12.22
N VAL A 273 -4.15 -8.12 -11.23
CA VAL A 273 -2.71 -8.39 -11.45
C VAL A 273 -2.44 -9.74 -12.11
N ARG A 274 -3.34 -10.72 -11.99
CA ARG A 274 -3.15 -12.06 -12.59
C ARG A 274 -3.69 -12.21 -14.00
N PHE A 275 -4.50 -11.27 -14.48
CA PHE A 275 -5.11 -11.33 -15.82
C PHE A 275 -4.37 -10.50 -16.88
N PHE A 276 -3.32 -9.77 -16.49
CA PHE A 276 -2.44 -8.98 -17.35
C PHE A 276 -0.99 -9.42 -17.17
#